data_AF-A0A6I2V3B5-F1
#
_entry.id   AF-A0A6I2V3B5-F1
#
_cell.length_a   1.000
_cell.length_b   1.000
_cell.length_c   1.000
_cell.angle_alpha   90.00
_cell.angle_beta   90.00
_cell.angle_gamma   90.00
#
_symmetry.space_group_name_H-M   'P 1'
#
loop_
_entity.id
_entity.type
_entity.pdbx_description
1 polymer ?
#
loop_
_entity_poly.entity_id
_entity_poly.type
_entity_poly.pdbx_seq_one_letter_code
_entity_poly.pdbx_strand_id
1 'polypeptide(L)'
;MEAEAVKEKEAIPVKLVFVRNRNNRQDYLILVSTDINLSEEEIIQTYGKRWNIEVFFKMCKSYLKLGKGSRTMSYDAMTAHVSVVLVRYMLLSLE
;
A
#
# COMPACT_ATOMS: atom_id res chain seq x y z
N MET A 1 -8.68 20.08 6.73
CA MET A 1 -9.86 20.68 6.07
C MET A 1 -10.94 19.62 5.98
N GLU A 2 -12.14 19.90 6.50
CA GLU A 2 -13.29 18.99 6.39
C GLU A 2 -13.95 19.18 5.01
N ALA A 3 -14.23 18.07 4.34
CA ALA A 3 -14.87 18.05 3.03
C ALA A 3 -15.86 16.87 2.98
N GLU A 4 -16.76 16.88 2.01
CA GLU A 4 -17.70 15.78 1.80
C GLU A 4 -17.42 15.13 0.45
N ALA A 5 -17.21 13.81 0.45
CA ALA A 5 -17.12 13.02 -0.77
C ALA A 5 -18.53 12.59 -1.17
N VAL A 6 -19.01 13.05 -2.34
CA VAL A 6 -20.35 12.73 -2.85
C VAL A 6 -20.25 11.69 -3.97
N LYS A 7 -20.92 10.55 -3.81
CA LYS A 7 -21.10 9.56 -4.89
C LYS A 7 -22.57 9.17 -4.98
N GLU A 8 -23.17 9.35 -6.17
CA GLU A 8 -24.50 8.85 -6.59
C GLU A 8 -25.72 9.23 -5.72
N LYS A 9 -25.53 9.84 -4.53
CA LYS A 9 -26.45 10.53 -3.60
C LYS A 9 -25.98 10.42 -2.13
N GLU A 10 -24.95 9.62 -1.85
CA GLU A 10 -24.37 9.50 -0.51
C GLU A 10 -23.22 10.50 -0.34
N ALA A 11 -23.27 11.29 0.73
CA ALA A 11 -22.21 12.18 1.16
C ALA A 11 -21.50 11.56 2.36
N ILE A 12 -20.20 11.33 2.23
CA ILE A 12 -19.36 10.79 3.30
C ILE A 12 -18.43 11.92 3.78
N PRO A 13 -18.42 12.25 5.08
CA PRO A 13 -17.48 13.23 5.60
C PRO A 13 -16.05 12.69 5.48
N VAL A 14 -15.16 13.52 4.95
CA VAL A 14 -13.75 13.19 4.77
C VAL A 14 -12.87 14.33 5.25
N LYS A 15 -11.67 13.97 5.68
CA LYS A 15 -10.62 14.91 6.07
C LYS A 15 -9.55 14.95 4.99
N LEU A 16 -9.29 16.14 4.46
CA LEU A 16 -8.22 16.40 3.50
C LEU A 16 -6.97 16.91 4.24
N VAL A 17 -5.83 16.26 3.97
CA VAL A 17 -4.51 16.62 4.51
C VAL A 17 -3.57 16.90 3.35
N PHE A 18 -2.98 18.10 3.35
CA PHE A 18 -2.06 18.55 2.30
C PHE A 18 -0.62 18.44 2.79
N VAL A 19 0.13 17.50 2.21
CA VAL A 19 1.54 17.28 2.54
C VAL A 19 2.40 17.94 1.47
N ARG A 20 3.18 18.94 1.87
CA ARG A 20 4.09 19.63 0.95
C ARG A 20 5.29 18.74 0.63
N ASN A 21 5.63 18.63 -0.64
CA ASN A 21 6.84 17.94 -1.06
C ASN A 21 8.09 18.75 -0.65
N ARG A 22 9.02 18.12 0.08
CA ARG A 22 10.26 18.78 0.53
C ARG A 22 11.21 19.09 -0.64
N ASN A 23 11.19 18.25 -1.69
CA ASN A 23 12.08 18.38 -2.85
C ASN A 23 11.53 19.35 -3.90
N ASN A 24 10.21 19.47 -4.02
CA ASN A 24 9.57 20.41 -4.94
C ASN A 24 8.50 21.23 -4.21
N ARG A 25 8.81 22.51 -3.97
CA ARG A 25 7.94 23.41 -3.19
C ARG A 25 6.59 23.74 -3.82
N GLN A 26 6.43 23.49 -5.13
CA GLN A 26 5.20 23.68 -5.90
C GLN A 26 4.31 22.43 -5.89
N ASP A 27 4.83 21.29 -5.40
CA ASP A 27 4.16 20.00 -5.47
C ASP A 27 3.57 19.62 -4.10
N TYR A 28 2.34 19.13 -4.12
CA TYR A 28 1.55 18.80 -2.93
C TYR A 28 0.97 17.40 -3.09
N LEU A 29 1.23 16.56 -2.10
CA LEU A 29 0.55 15.28 -1.93
C LEU A 29 -0.72 15.50 -1.11
N ILE A 30 -1.86 15.18 -1.68
CA ILE A 30 -3.17 15.31 -1.02
C ILE A 30 -3.58 13.93 -0.52
N LEU A 31 -3.78 13.81 0.79
CA LEU A 31 -4.29 12.60 1.43
C LEU A 31 -5.76 12.82 1.83
N VAL A 32 -6.57 11.79 1.64
CA VAL A 32 -7.98 11.77 2.01
C VAL A 32 -8.20 10.67 3.06
N SER A 33 -8.80 11.02 4.19
CA SER A 33 -9.20 10.07 5.23
C SER A 33 -10.72 10.09 5.41
N THR A 34 -11.34 8.92 5.52
CA THR A 34 -12.75 8.77 5.91
C THR A 34 -12.95 8.88 7.42
N ASP A 35 -11.89 8.71 8.20
CA ASP A 35 -11.92 8.94 9.64
C ASP A 35 -11.52 10.40 9.93
N ILE A 36 -12.49 11.17 10.41
CA ILE A 36 -12.34 12.59 10.74
C ILE A 36 -11.74 12.82 12.14
N ASN A 37 -11.76 11.80 13.01
CA ASN A 37 -11.25 11.92 14.39
C ASN A 37 -9.72 11.81 14.46
N LEU A 38 -9.09 11.18 13.46
CA LEU A 38 -7.64 11.05 13.39
C LEU A 38 -6.97 12.41 13.22
N SER A 39 -5.84 12.59 13.89
CA SER A 39 -4.98 13.74 13.67
C SER A 39 -4.33 13.71 12.28
N GLU A 40 -3.91 14.86 11.78
CA GLU A 40 -3.24 14.95 10.47
C GLU A 40 -1.94 14.13 10.44
N GLU A 41 -1.21 14.09 11.56
CA GLU A 41 0.02 13.32 11.71
C GLU A 41 -0.24 11.80 11.65
N GLU A 42 -1.29 11.30 12.29
CA GLU A 42 -1.67 9.88 12.22
C GLU A 42 -2.09 9.46 10.82
N ILE A 43 -2.79 10.32 10.09
CA ILE A 43 -3.16 10.09 8.68
C ILE A 43 -1.89 9.97 7.82
N ILE A 44 -0.94 10.88 8.00
CA ILE A 44 0.35 10.86 7.29
C ILE A 44 1.15 9.61 7.65
N GLN A 45 1.24 9.26 8.93
CA GLN A 45 1.97 8.08 9.40
C GLN A 45 1.35 6.78 8.86
N THR A 46 0.01 6.70 8.86
CA THR A 46 -0.73 5.55 8.31
C THR A 46 -0.51 5.43 6.81
N TYR A 47 -0.56 6.55 6.07
CA TYR A 47 -0.22 6.55 4.65
C TYR A 47 1.24 6.15 4.40
N GLY A 48 2.17 6.54 5.27
CA GLY A 48 3.57 6.13 5.20
C GLY A 48 3.76 4.61 5.21
N LYS A 49 2.93 3.87 5.96
CA LYS A 49 2.95 2.39 5.98
C LYS A 49 2.61 1.78 4.61
N ARG A 50 1.96 2.52 3.71
CA ARG A 50 1.63 2.06 2.34
C ARG A 50 2.88 1.68 1.55
N TRP A 51 4.03 2.32 1.78
CA TRP A 51 5.28 1.99 1.10
C TRP A 51 5.74 0.55 1.34
N ASN A 52 5.35 -0.06 2.46
CA ASN A 52 5.71 -1.43 2.79
C ASN A 52 5.24 -2.43 1.73
N ILE A 53 4.15 -2.15 1.00
CA ILE A 53 3.69 -3.02 -0.09
C ILE A 53 4.68 -3.04 -1.28
N GLU A 54 5.34 -1.92 -1.56
CA GLU A 54 6.34 -1.84 -2.62
C GLU A 54 7.60 -2.62 -2.23
N VAL A 55 8.00 -2.52 -0.96
CA VAL A 55 9.09 -3.32 -0.39
C VAL A 55 8.74 -4.81 -0.44
N PHE A 56 7.53 -5.20 -0.06
CA PHE A 56 7.03 -6.57 -0.17
C PHE A 56 7.15 -7.10 -1.61
N PHE A 57 6.67 -6.34 -2.60
CA PHE A 57 6.77 -6.75 -4.00
C PHE A 57 8.21 -6.83 -4.49
N LYS A 58 9.09 -5.93 -4.04
CA LYS A 58 10.53 -5.99 -4.31
C LYS A 58 11.14 -7.26 -3.72
N MET A 59 10.81 -7.60 -2.48
CA MET A 59 11.26 -8.83 -1.81
C MET A 59 10.81 -10.08 -2.55
N CYS A 60 9.52 -10.17 -2.88
CA CYS A 60 8.97 -11.33 -3.58
C CYS A 60 9.61 -11.53 -4.97
N LYS A 61 9.74 -10.45 -5.76
CA LYS A 61 10.28 -10.56 -7.13
C LYS A 61 11.78 -10.79 -7.15
N SER A 62 12.55 -9.97 -6.43
CA SER A 62 14.01 -9.96 -6.54
C SER A 62 14.68 -11.02 -5.68
N TYR A 63 14.21 -11.23 -4.45
CA TYR A 63 14.88 -12.09 -3.48
C TYR A 63 14.25 -13.47 -3.39
N LEU A 64 12.91 -13.56 -3.39
CA LEU A 64 12.19 -14.84 -3.34
C LEU A 64 11.91 -15.44 -4.72
N LYS A 65 12.43 -14.82 -5.78
CA LYS A 65 12.38 -15.30 -7.16
C LYS A 65 10.96 -15.61 -7.65
N LEU A 66 9.95 -14.82 -7.26
CA LEU A 66 8.56 -15.04 -7.67
C LEU A 66 8.42 -15.27 -9.18
N GLY A 67 9.04 -14.41 -10.01
CA GLY A 67 8.93 -14.49 -11.47
C GLY A 67 9.94 -15.39 -12.18
N LYS A 68 11.02 -15.84 -11.52
CA LYS A 68 12.09 -16.64 -12.15
C LYS A 68 12.34 -17.99 -11.47
N GLY A 69 11.66 -18.27 -10.36
CA GLY A 69 11.88 -19.44 -9.51
C GLY A 69 11.11 -20.68 -9.94
N SER A 70 10.10 -20.55 -10.79
CA SER A 70 9.33 -21.66 -11.36
C SER A 70 9.17 -21.46 -12.87
N ARG A 71 9.29 -22.55 -13.64
CA ARG A 71 9.03 -22.60 -15.09
C ARG A 71 7.81 -23.46 -15.42
N THR A 72 7.01 -23.79 -14.42
CA THR A 72 5.87 -24.69 -14.59
C THR A 72 4.77 -23.99 -15.39
N MET A 73 4.17 -24.74 -16.33
CA MET A 73 3.08 -24.24 -17.18
C MET A 73 1.68 -24.61 -16.65
N SER A 74 1.60 -25.49 -15.65
CA SER A 74 0.35 -25.81 -14.96
C SER A 74 -0.09 -24.66 -14.07
N TYR A 75 -1.38 -24.31 -14.15
CA TYR A 75 -1.99 -23.27 -13.34
C TYR A 75 -1.94 -23.58 -11.84
N ASP A 76 -2.21 -24.82 -11.45
CA ASP A 76 -2.19 -25.25 -10.05
C ASP A 76 -0.79 -25.11 -9.45
N ALA A 77 0.23 -25.46 -10.23
CA ALA A 77 1.61 -25.32 -9.81
C ALA A 77 2.07 -23.85 -9.74
N MET A 78 1.57 -22.99 -10.62
CA MET A 78 1.82 -21.53 -10.53
C MET A 78 1.17 -20.95 -9.26
N THR A 79 -0.08 -21.31 -8.97
CA THR A 79 -0.78 -20.89 -7.76
C THR A 79 -0.05 -21.37 -6.51
N ALA A 80 0.35 -22.64 -6.46
CA ALA A 80 1.14 -23.19 -5.36
C ALA A 80 2.47 -22.46 -5.17
N HIS A 81 3.18 -22.15 -6.27
CA HIS A 81 4.45 -21.41 -6.22
C HIS A 81 4.27 -20.00 -5.64
N VAL A 82 3.23 -19.26 -6.07
CA VAL A 82 2.91 -17.94 -5.51
C VAL A 82 2.65 -18.05 -4.01
N SER A 83 1.77 -18.97 -3.58
CA SER A 83 1.45 -19.18 -2.17
C SER A 83 2.69 -19.50 -1.32
N VAL A 84 3.57 -20.37 -1.80
CA VAL A 84 4.83 -20.70 -1.11
C VAL A 84 5.74 -19.49 -0.98
N VAL A 85 5.88 -18.67 -2.03
CA VAL A 85 6.66 -17.44 -1.98
C VAL A 85 6.09 -16.45 -0.95
N LEU A 86 4.77 -16.31 -0.88
CA LEU A 86 4.13 -15.46 0.12
C LEU A 86 4.37 -15.95 1.55
N VAL A 87 4.24 -17.25 1.80
CA VAL A 87 4.53 -17.85 3.12
C VAL A 87 6.00 -17.65 3.51
N ARG A 88 6.93 -17.79 2.56
CA ARG A 88 8.36 -17.50 2.79
C ARG A 88 8.60 -16.05 3.19
N TYR A 89 7.91 -15.10 2.55
CA TYR A 89 8.01 -13.70 2.94
C TYR A 89 7.48 -13.48 4.36
N MET A 90 6.33 -14.08 4.71
CA MET A 90 5.77 -13.96 6.06
C MET A 90 6.75 -14.48 7.13
N LEU A 91 7.38 -15.63 6.90
CA LEU A 91 8.38 -16.18 7.83
C LEU A 91 9.57 -15.22 8.02
N LEU A 92 10.11 -14.68 6.92
CA LEU A 92 11.26 -13.77 6.96
C LEU A 92 10.93 -12.38 7.53
N SER A 93 9.65 -12.00 7.53
CA SER A 93 9.21 -10.69 8.05
C SER A 93 8.86 -10.74 9.54
N LEU A 94 8.86 -11.93 10.14
CA LEU A 94 8.60 -12.15 11.57
C LEU A 94 9.90 -12.16 12.41
N GLU A 95 11.07 -12.25 11.77
CA GLU A 95 12.38 -11.96 12.39
C GLU A 95 12.61 -10.46 12.51
#